data_AF-A0A354MR30-F1
#
_entry.id   AF-A0A354MR30-F1
#
_cell.length_a   1.000
_cell.length_b   1.000
_cell.length_c   1.000
_cell.angle_alpha   90.00
_cell.angle_beta   90.00
_cell.angle_gamma   90.00
#
_symmetry.space_group_name_H-M   'P 1'
#
loop_
_entity.id
_entity.type
_entity.pdbx_description
1 polymer ?
#
loop_
_entity_poly.entity_id
_entity_poly.type
_entity_poly.pdbx_seq_one_letter_code
_entity_poly.pdbx_strand_id
1 'polypeptide(L)' 'MRVRYVGKSFGIDGLTDGKEYEVLSYDEGSGALQIVDDSGEDYLYDPHNPRPIANSDHPGGRFEIVEDDVFGTLRKAICE' A
#
# COMPACT_ATOMS: atom_id res chain seq x y z
N MET A 1 -3.77 4.03 10.64
CA MET A 1 -2.77 3.01 10.27
C MET A 1 -1.79 3.64 9.30
N ARG A 2 -0.54 3.18 9.28
CA ARG A 2 0.51 3.75 8.43
C ARG A 2 1.47 2.66 7.95
N VAL A 3 1.84 2.74 6.67
CA VAL A 3 2.83 1.85 6.04
C VAL A 3 3.91 2.67 5.36
N ARG A 4 5.07 2.05 5.15
CA ARG A 4 6.12 2.55 4.27
C ARG A 4 6.16 1.70 3.01
N TYR A 5 6.15 2.35 1.84
CA TYR A 5 6.38 1.65 0.58
C TYR A 5 7.88 1.45 0.38
N VAL A 6 8.29 0.23 0.07
CA VAL A 6 9.68 -0.10 -0.32
C VAL A 6 9.65 -0.86 -1.63
N GLY A 7 10.17 -0.25 -2.69
CA GLY A 7 10.04 -0.78 -4.04
C GLY A 7 10.46 0.21 -5.11
N LYS A 8 10.13 -0.10 -6.36
CA LYS A 8 10.39 0.84 -7.46
C LYS A 8 9.28 1.90 -7.48
N SER A 9 9.62 3.18 -7.35
CA SER A 9 8.61 4.25 -7.45
C SER A 9 7.85 4.18 -8.78
N PHE A 10 6.56 4.47 -8.74
CA PHE A 10 5.69 4.43 -9.92
C PHE A 10 4.55 5.44 -9.87
N GLY A 11 3.99 5.74 -11.06
CA GLY A 11 3.02 6.82 -11.23
C GLY A 11 3.71 8.19 -11.27
N ILE A 12 3.03 9.20 -11.81
CA ILE A 12 3.48 10.60 -11.65
C ILE A 12 3.28 10.99 -10.18
N ASP A 13 2.14 10.60 -9.61
CA ASP A 13 1.74 10.83 -8.23
C ASP A 13 1.23 9.51 -7.57
N GLY A 14 1.95 8.40 -7.74
CA GLY A 14 1.59 7.08 -7.17
C GLY A 14 2.31 6.78 -5.86
N LEU A 15 3.04 5.66 -5.79
CA LEU A 15 3.87 5.29 -4.63
C LEU A 15 5.35 5.54 -4.92
N THR A 16 6.03 6.16 -3.94
CA THR A 16 7.43 6.54 -3.95
C THR A 16 8.21 5.73 -2.94
N ASP A 17 9.34 5.17 -3.37
CA ASP A 17 10.24 4.37 -2.53
C ASP A 17 10.64 5.11 -1.25
N GLY A 18 10.52 4.40 -0.12
CA GLY A 18 10.88 4.89 1.21
C GLY A 18 9.88 5.86 1.84
N LYS A 19 8.82 6.26 1.13
CA LYS A 19 7.80 7.17 1.67
C LYS A 19 6.77 6.43 2.53
N GLU A 20 6.29 7.12 3.55
CA GLU A 20 5.22 6.65 4.43
C GLU A 20 3.85 7.16 3.95
N TYR A 21 2.85 6.30 4.07
CA TYR A 21 1.51 6.52 3.57
C TYR A 21 0.46 6.19 4.62
N GLU A 22 -0.58 7.01 4.67
CA GLU A 22 -1.75 6.75 5.50
C GLU A 22 -2.60 5.64 4.90
N VAL A 23 -2.95 4.66 5.72
CA VAL A 23 -3.89 3.61 5.35
C VAL A 23 -5.21 3.89 6.05
N LEU A 24 -6.25 4.09 5.24
CA LEU A 24 -7.60 4.39 5.71
C LEU A 24 -8.33 3.12 6.17
N SER A 25 -8.21 2.05 5.40
CA SER A 25 -8.88 0.79 5.67
C SER A 25 -8.22 -0.40 4.96
N TYR A 26 -8.57 -1.61 5.39
CA TYR A 26 -8.38 -2.84 4.64
C TYR A 26 -9.75 -3.31 4.14
N ASP A 27 -9.89 -3.42 2.82
CA ASP A 27 -11.13 -3.87 2.20
C ASP A 27 -11.12 -5.41 2.10
N GLU A 28 -11.84 -6.08 2.99
CA GLU A 28 -11.90 -7.56 3.01
C GLU A 28 -12.52 -8.16 1.73
N GLY A 29 -13.30 -7.38 0.97
CA GLY A 29 -13.93 -7.84 -0.28
C GLY A 29 -12.93 -8.00 -1.43
N SER A 30 -12.00 -7.06 -1.57
CA SER A 30 -10.93 -7.07 -2.58
C SER A 30 -9.61 -7.62 -2.06
N GLY A 31 -9.42 -7.65 -0.74
CA GLY A 31 -8.14 -7.95 -0.10
C GLY A 31 -7.10 -6.83 -0.26
N ALA A 32 -7.53 -5.59 -0.52
CA ALA A 32 -6.65 -4.46 -0.80
C ALA A 32 -6.58 -3.46 0.36
N LEU A 33 -5.46 -2.73 0.46
CA LEU A 33 -5.31 -1.60 1.35
C LEU A 33 -5.79 -0.32 0.64
N GLN A 34 -6.63 0.45 1.32
CA GLN A 34 -7.02 1.78 0.87
C GLN A 34 -6.01 2.81 1.39
N ILE A 35 -5.21 3.37 0.48
CA ILE A 35 -4.04 4.21 0.81
C ILE A 35 -4.18 5.57 0.12
N VAL A 36 -3.91 6.65 0.85
CA VAL A 36 -3.75 7.99 0.28
C VAL A 36 -2.34 8.11 -0.29
N ASP A 37 -2.20 8.13 -1.62
CA ASP A 37 -0.89 8.12 -2.29
C ASP A 37 -0.33 9.53 -2.57
N ASP A 38 0.68 9.65 -3.43
CA ASP A 38 1.33 10.94 -3.72
C ASP A 38 0.38 11.96 -4.38
N SER A 39 -0.72 11.51 -4.98
CA SER A 39 -1.76 12.39 -5.56
C SER A 39 -2.61 13.09 -4.49
N GLY A 40 -2.64 12.55 -3.27
CA GLY A 40 -3.54 12.98 -2.20
C GLY A 40 -4.94 12.38 -2.29
N GLU A 41 -5.19 11.48 -3.25
CA GLU A 41 -6.42 10.68 -3.34
C GLU A 41 -6.21 9.27 -2.75
N ASP A 42 -7.30 8.63 -2.34
CA ASP A 42 -7.26 7.25 -1.86
C ASP A 42 -7.47 6.23 -3.00
N TYR A 43 -6.56 5.27 -3.08
CA TYR A 43 -6.61 4.17 -4.04
C TYR A 43 -6.39 2.82 -3.34
N LEU A 44 -6.81 1.75 -4.02
CA LEU A 44 -6.64 0.38 -3.55
C LEU A 44 -5.32 -0.20 -4.06
N TYR A 45 -4.50 -0.68 -3.13
CA TYR A 45 -3.22 -1.32 -3.39
C TYR A 45 -3.19 -2.74 -2.85
N ASP A 46 -2.59 -3.64 -3.63
CA ASP A 46 -2.30 -5.01 -3.18
C ASP A 46 -1.36 -4.96 -1.95
N PRO A 47 -1.68 -5.63 -0.83
CA PRO A 47 -0.87 -5.59 0.38
C PRO A 47 0.52 -6.24 0.24
N HIS A 48 0.65 -7.23 -0.65
CA HIS A 48 1.83 -8.08 -0.76
C HIS A 48 2.74 -7.68 -1.93
N ASN A 49 2.18 -7.09 -2.99
CA ASN A 49 2.90 -6.62 -4.17
C ASN A 49 2.27 -5.35 -4.77
N PRO A 50 2.33 -4.21 -4.06
CA PRO A 50 1.89 -2.92 -4.56
C PRO A 50 2.60 -2.53 -5.88
N ARG A 51 1.82 -2.38 -6.95
CA ARG A 51 2.28 -2.05 -8.29
C ARG A 51 1.18 -1.38 -9.13
N PRO A 52 1.53 -0.63 -10.19
CA PRO A 52 0.55 0.00 -11.06
C PRO A 52 -0.27 -1.06 -11.84
N ILE A 53 -1.60 -0.95 -11.78
CA ILE A 53 -2.54 -1.86 -12.47
C ILE A 53 -2.28 -1.91 -13.98
N ALA A 54 -2.00 -0.76 -14.60
CA ALA A 54 -1.81 -0.64 -16.04
C ALA A 54 -0.46 -1.17 -16.55
N ASN A 55 0.46 -1.59 -15.66
CA ASN A 55 1.78 -2.08 -16.04
C ASN A 55 2.15 -3.32 -15.22
N SER A 56 1.77 -4.49 -15.73
CA SER A 56 2.03 -5.79 -15.12
C SER A 56 3.51 -6.17 -15.03
N ASP A 57 4.36 -5.61 -15.90
CA ASP A 57 5.81 -5.83 -15.89
C ASP A 57 6.54 -4.98 -14.84
N HIS A 58 5.81 -4.09 -14.16
CA HIS A 58 6.38 -3.31 -13.08
C HIS A 58 6.74 -4.24 -11.90
N PRO A 59 7.99 -4.18 -11.38
CA PRO A 59 8.46 -5.09 -10.33
C PRO A 59 7.73 -4.91 -8.99
N GLY A 60 7.03 -3.79 -8.82
CA GLY A 60 6.27 -3.49 -7.61
C GLY A 60 7.17 -3.20 -6.41
N GLY A 61 6.67 -3.54 -5.24
CA GLY A 61 7.33 -3.34 -3.96
C GLY A 61 6.67 -4.14 -2.86
N ARG A 62 6.89 -3.73 -1.61
CA ARG A 62 6.22 -4.24 -0.43
C ARG A 62 5.86 -3.09 0.50
N PHE A 63 4.90 -3.34 1.39
CA PHE A 63 4.63 -2.46 2.51
C PHE A 63 5.34 -2.93 3.78
N GLU A 64 5.98 -2.00 4.48
CA GLU A 64 6.48 -2.20 5.84
C GLU A 64 5.54 -1.48 6.81
N ILE A 65 5.10 -2.18 7.86
CA ILE A 65 4.17 -1.62 8.83
C ILE A 65 4.91 -0.58 9.69
N VAL A 66 4.42 0.65 9.70
CA VAL A 66 4.93 1.74 10.55
C VAL A 66 4.05 1.89 11.79
N GLU A 67 2.74 1.85 11.60
CA GLU A 67 1.74 1.93 12.68
C GLU A 67 0.51 1.09 12.33
N ASP A 68 0.18 0.12 13.17
CA ASP A 68 -1.01 -0.72 13.03
C ASP A 68 -2.08 -0.31 14.05
N ASP A 69 -3.33 -0.66 13.80
CA ASP A 69 -4.41 -0.45 14.75
C ASP A 69 -4.46 -1.56 15.82
N VAL A 70 -5.33 -1.39 16.82
CA VAL A 70 -5.45 -2.31 17.97
C VAL A 70 -5.90 -3.73 17.59
N PHE A 71 -6.51 -3.91 16.42
CA PHE A 71 -6.95 -5.20 15.89
C PHE A 71 -5.87 -5.89 15.03
N GLY A 72 -4.75 -5.22 14.76
CA GLY A 72 -3.65 -5.73 13.95
C GLY A 72 -4.04 -5.92 12.49
N THR A 73 -4.81 -5.00 11.92
CA THR A 73 -5.36 -5.13 10.56
C THR A 73 -4.26 -5.19 9.52
N LEU A 74 -3.24 -4.32 9.62
CA LEU A 74 -2.12 -4.36 8.67
C LEU A 74 -1.33 -5.65 8.79
N ARG A 75 -1.10 -6.13 10.02
CA ARG A 75 -0.37 -7.38 10.23
C ARG A 75 -1.10 -8.57 9.62
N LYS A 76 -2.43 -8.64 9.74
CA LYS A 76 -3.25 -9.65 9.07
C LYS A 76 -3.16 -9.52 7.55
N ALA A 77 -3.30 -8.30 7.03
CA ALA A 77 -3.34 -8.07 5.59
C ALA A 77 -1.99 -8.29 4.89
N ILE A 78 -0.86 -8.02 5.56
CA ILE A 78 0.47 -8.02 4.93
C ILE A 78 1.28 -9.27 5.28
N CYS A 79 1.11 -9.84 6.48
CA CYS A 79 1.99 -10.89 7.01
C CYS A 79 1.36 -12.28 7.09
N GLU A 80 0.03 -12.41 7.01
CA GLU A 80 -0.68 -13.69 7.00
C GLU A 80 -1.08 -14.07 5.57
#